data_AF-A0A1F6LMK5-F1
#
_entry.id   AF-A0A1F6LMK5-F1
#
_cell.length_a   1.000
_cell.length_b   1.000
_cell.length_c   1.000
_cell.angle_alpha   90.00
_cell.angle_beta   90.00
_cell.angle_gamma   90.00
#
_symmetry.space_group_name_H-M   'P 1'
#
loop_
_entity.id
_entity.type
_entity.pdbx_description
1 polymer ?
#
loop_
_entity_poly.entity_id
_entity_poly.type
_entity_poly.pdbx_seq_one_letter_code
_entity_poly.pdbx_strand_id
1 'polypeptide(L)'
;MDKLTFAGIILAVQPRIRLIRSFDQSSHAYLGFVLRIRGTLAGQEREFTVGIGNAAHAKHQFRAGDAISGECLPVADPEKEPVDYYKTSKLKLTARPEQSPPSAPPPWLGIPPTLPTYRARGHRRLAARTYDTQCLTCIWACRMSVEMIIDHWNPSKKRYRTETFCYGPKSCPLYKPGPTRKVPGRRGMSWTEEDWVDEQATAHRGEHD
;
A
#
# COMPACT_ATOMS: atom_id res chain seq x y z
N MET A 1 -8.28 1.27 -25.59
CA MET A 1 -8.29 2.44 -24.69
C MET A 1 -6.87 2.92 -24.58
N ASP A 2 -6.62 4.16 -24.98
CA ASP A 2 -5.27 4.71 -25.06
C ASP A 2 -4.76 5.04 -23.65
N LYS A 3 -3.44 4.91 -23.47
CA LYS A 3 -2.81 5.20 -22.19
C LYS A 3 -2.63 6.70 -22.01
N LEU A 4 -2.84 7.15 -20.77
CA LEU A 4 -2.57 8.52 -20.35
C LEU A 4 -1.08 8.68 -20.07
N THR A 5 -0.47 9.72 -20.62
CA THR A 5 0.91 10.11 -20.30
C THR A 5 0.96 10.86 -18.98
N PHE A 6 2.03 10.64 -18.22
CA PHE A 6 2.26 11.35 -16.97
C PHE A 6 3.75 11.68 -16.78
N ALA A 7 4.01 12.75 -16.04
CA ALA A 7 5.33 13.10 -15.53
C ALA A 7 5.21 13.81 -14.18
N GLY A 8 6.19 13.66 -13.30
CA GLY A 8 6.15 14.32 -12.00
C GLY A 8 7.19 13.83 -11.01
N ILE A 9 7.06 14.31 -9.78
CA ILE A 9 7.91 13.94 -8.66
C ILE A 9 7.19 12.94 -7.77
N ILE A 10 7.88 11.87 -7.39
CA ILE A 10 7.39 10.89 -6.42
C ILE A 10 7.36 11.54 -5.03
N LEU A 11 6.19 11.57 -4.40
CA LEU A 11 6.01 12.00 -3.02
C LEU A 11 6.18 10.82 -2.04
N ALA A 12 5.77 9.62 -2.43
CA ALA A 12 5.82 8.43 -1.60
C ALA A 12 5.89 7.15 -2.44
N VAL A 13 6.53 6.12 -1.89
CA VAL A 13 6.50 4.76 -2.44
C VAL A 13 6.11 3.80 -1.32
N GLN A 14 5.01 3.08 -1.51
CA GLN A 14 4.43 2.15 -0.53
C GLN A 14 4.14 0.80 -1.18
N PRO A 15 4.08 -0.31 -0.43
CA PRO A 15 3.73 -1.60 -1.02
C PRO A 15 2.27 -1.60 -1.50
N ARG A 16 2.03 -2.13 -2.70
CA ARG A 16 0.69 -2.36 -3.26
C ARG A 16 0.28 -3.79 -2.96
N ILE A 17 -0.56 -3.94 -1.94
CA ILE A 17 -1.01 -5.24 -1.43
C ILE A 17 -2.53 -5.26 -1.43
N ARG A 18 -3.10 -6.38 -1.88
CA ARG A 18 -4.53 -6.69 -1.69
C ARG A 18 -4.66 -7.72 -0.57
N LEU A 19 -5.56 -7.43 0.36
CA LEU A 19 -5.92 -8.35 1.44
C LEU A 19 -7.23 -9.03 1.08
N ILE A 20 -7.26 -10.35 1.20
CA ILE A 20 -8.46 -11.17 1.00
C ILE A 20 -8.82 -11.74 2.35
N ARG A 21 -10.07 -11.55 2.78
CA ARG A 21 -10.60 -12.12 4.03
C ARG A 21 -11.81 -12.98 3.76
N SER A 22 -11.94 -14.08 4.50
CA SER A 22 -13.09 -14.98 4.49
C SER A 22 -13.32 -15.46 5.92
N PHE A 23 -14.22 -14.80 6.63
CA PHE A 23 -14.43 -15.03 8.07
C PHE A 23 -13.14 -14.84 8.89
N ASP A 24 -12.62 -15.89 9.53
CA ASP A 24 -11.37 -15.91 10.30
C ASP A 24 -10.11 -16.12 9.44
N GLN A 25 -10.27 -16.42 8.15
CA GLN A 25 -9.16 -16.63 7.23
C GLN A 25 -8.74 -15.35 6.53
N SER A 26 -7.43 -15.19 6.30
CA SER A 26 -6.88 -14.10 5.50
C SER A 26 -5.75 -14.57 4.58
N SER A 27 -5.61 -13.91 3.44
CA SER A 27 -4.47 -14.07 2.53
C SER A 27 -4.11 -12.76 1.85
N HIS A 28 -2.88 -12.65 1.36
CA HIS A 28 -2.34 -11.43 0.77
C HIS A 28 -1.87 -11.66 -0.66
N ALA A 29 -2.22 -10.75 -1.56
CA ALA A 29 -1.63 -10.66 -2.89
C ALA A 29 -0.69 -9.46 -2.95
N TYR A 30 0.61 -9.72 -3.13
CA TYR A 30 1.66 -8.71 -3.22
C TYR A 30 1.83 -8.29 -4.69
N LEU A 31 1.17 -7.21 -5.09
CA LEU A 31 0.99 -6.83 -6.50
C LEU A 31 2.14 -5.97 -7.04
N GLY A 32 2.91 -5.32 -6.17
CA GLY A 32 3.92 -4.33 -6.58
C GLY A 32 4.01 -3.16 -5.60
N PHE A 33 4.15 -1.96 -6.14
CA PHE A 33 4.28 -0.73 -5.34
C PHE A 33 3.30 0.33 -5.83
N VAL A 34 2.89 1.21 -4.92
CA VAL A 34 2.14 2.43 -5.17
C VAL A 34 3.12 3.59 -5.22
N LEU A 35 3.13 4.32 -6.33
CA LEU A 35 3.81 5.61 -6.44
C LEU A 35 2.77 6.70 -6.23
N ARG A 36 2.94 7.55 -5.22
CA ARG A 36 2.19 8.81 -5.11
C ARG A 36 2.99 9.89 -5.82
N ILE A 37 2.38 10.59 -6.76
CA ILE A 37 3.05 11.52 -7.67
C ILE A 37 2.35 12.86 -7.60
N ARG A 38 3.14 13.94 -7.57
CA ARG A 38 2.70 15.29 -7.89
C ARG A 38 3.29 15.67 -9.25
N GLY A 39 2.44 16.01 -10.20
CA GLY A 39 2.87 16.40 -11.54
C GLY A 39 1.72 16.46 -12.53
N THR A 40 2.02 16.23 -13.80
CA THR A 40 1.04 16.28 -14.88
C THR A 40 0.56 14.88 -15.24
N LEU A 41 -0.75 14.75 -15.45
CA LEU A 41 -1.39 13.57 -15.99
C LEU A 41 -2.36 14.02 -17.10
N ALA A 42 -2.17 13.51 -18.32
CA ALA A 42 -2.94 13.93 -19.49
C ALA A 42 -3.00 15.46 -19.66
N GLY A 43 -1.88 16.15 -19.35
CA GLY A 43 -1.77 17.61 -19.44
C GLY A 43 -2.31 18.40 -18.25
N GLN A 44 -2.90 17.76 -17.24
CA GLN A 44 -3.43 18.42 -16.04
C GLN A 44 -2.53 18.23 -14.83
N GLU A 45 -2.20 19.32 -14.13
CA GLU A 45 -1.48 19.24 -12.85
C GLU A 45 -2.38 18.72 -11.73
N ARG A 46 -1.92 17.67 -11.04
CA ARG A 46 -2.61 17.09 -9.89
C ARG A 46 -1.69 16.18 -9.08
N GLU A 47 -2.18 15.78 -7.91
CA GLU A 47 -1.70 14.59 -7.23
C GLU A 47 -2.49 13.36 -7.67
N PHE A 48 -1.80 12.25 -7.83
CA PHE A 48 -2.38 10.98 -8.24
C PHE A 48 -1.49 9.81 -7.81
N THR A 49 -2.06 8.61 -7.82
CA THR A 49 -1.35 7.37 -7.49
C THR A 49 -1.28 6.41 -8.66
N VAL A 50 -0.12 5.79 -8.83
CA VAL A 50 0.15 4.85 -9.92
C VAL A 50 0.69 3.54 -9.36
N GLY A 51 0.04 2.43 -9.69
CA GLY A 51 0.50 1.09 -9.35
C GLY A 51 1.55 0.57 -10.35
N ILE A 52 2.72 0.21 -9.85
CA ILE A 52 3.80 -0.43 -10.62
C ILE A 52 4.04 -1.86 -10.16
N GLY A 53 4.58 -2.71 -11.03
CA GLY A 53 4.93 -4.09 -10.68
C GLY A 53 6.29 -4.22 -9.96
N ASN A 54 6.53 -5.38 -9.35
CA ASN A 54 7.78 -5.68 -8.61
C ASN A 54 9.04 -5.50 -9.47
N ALA A 55 9.02 -5.95 -10.73
CA ALA A 55 10.17 -5.83 -11.63
C ALA A 55 10.55 -4.37 -11.96
N ALA A 56 9.56 -3.49 -12.11
CA ALA A 56 9.81 -2.07 -12.34
C ALA A 56 10.47 -1.42 -11.12
N HIS A 57 10.01 -1.76 -9.92
CA HIS A 57 10.63 -1.26 -8.69
C HIS A 57 12.03 -1.84 -8.47
N ALA A 58 12.25 -3.13 -8.73
CA ALA A 58 13.58 -3.74 -8.64
C ALA A 58 14.60 -3.09 -9.58
N LYS A 59 14.16 -2.70 -10.79
CA LYS A 59 15.00 -2.02 -11.79
C LYS A 59 15.36 -0.58 -11.37
N HIS A 60 14.38 0.20 -10.92
CA HIS A 60 14.55 1.64 -10.74
C HIS A 60 14.81 2.05 -9.28
N GLN A 61 14.45 1.20 -8.32
CA GLN A 61 14.53 1.47 -6.89
C GLN A 61 13.94 2.85 -6.54
N PHE A 62 12.70 3.08 -6.99
CA PHE A 62 12.04 4.38 -6.85
C PHE A 62 11.98 4.82 -5.39
N ARG A 63 12.18 6.11 -5.16
CA ARG A 63 12.09 6.75 -3.84
C ARG A 63 11.42 8.12 -3.93
N ALA A 64 10.97 8.64 -2.80
CA ALA A 64 10.49 10.02 -2.73
C ALA A 64 11.57 11.00 -3.24
N GLY A 65 11.15 11.99 -4.02
CA GLY A 65 12.01 12.98 -4.68
C GLY A 65 12.45 12.59 -6.09
N ASP A 66 12.35 11.32 -6.50
CA ASP A 66 12.65 10.92 -7.87
C ASP A 66 11.69 11.61 -8.86
N ALA A 67 12.24 12.17 -9.94
CA ALA A 67 11.46 12.66 -11.08
C ALA A 67 11.27 11.51 -12.07
N ILE A 68 10.02 11.27 -12.48
CA ILE A 68 9.66 10.17 -13.35
C ILE A 68 8.68 10.59 -14.45
N SER A 69 8.63 9.79 -15.50
CA SER A 69 7.60 9.87 -16.53
C SER A 69 7.14 8.48 -16.96
N GLY A 70 5.93 8.38 -17.52
CA GLY A 70 5.45 7.13 -18.10
C GLY A 70 4.05 7.24 -18.69
N GLU A 71 3.45 6.08 -18.91
CA GLU A 71 2.08 5.93 -19.38
C GLU A 71 1.30 5.02 -18.43
N CYS A 72 0.01 5.26 -18.27
CA CYS A 72 -0.87 4.49 -17.38
C CYS A 72 -2.31 4.40 -17.91
N LEU A 73 -3.12 3.54 -17.30
CA LEU A 73 -4.57 3.48 -17.51
C LEU A 73 -5.30 3.72 -16.19
N PRO A 74 -6.50 4.33 -16.20
CA PRO A 74 -7.32 4.39 -15.01
C PRO A 74 -7.66 2.98 -14.54
N VAL A 75 -7.69 2.79 -13.23
CA VAL A 75 -8.20 1.55 -12.64
C VAL A 75 -9.66 1.35 -13.04
N ALA A 76 -9.98 0.15 -13.50
CA ALA A 76 -11.34 -0.19 -13.94
C ALA A 76 -12.35 -0.31 -12.78
N ASP A 77 -11.88 -0.74 -11.61
CA ASP A 77 -12.70 -0.91 -10.40
C ASP A 77 -11.93 -0.38 -9.18
N PRO A 78 -12.22 0.86 -8.75
CA PRO A 78 -11.52 1.51 -7.63
C PRO A 78 -11.66 0.76 -6.29
N GLU A 79 -12.68 -0.08 -6.12
CA GLU A 79 -12.85 -0.84 -4.88
C GLU A 79 -11.78 -1.95 -4.74
N LYS A 80 -11.24 -2.42 -5.87
CA LYS A 80 -10.28 -3.54 -5.92
C LYS A 80 -8.81 -3.11 -5.93
N GLU A 81 -8.53 -1.83 -6.09
CA GLU A 81 -7.16 -1.32 -6.23
C GLU A 81 -6.90 -0.11 -5.32
N PRO A 82 -5.74 -0.03 -4.64
CA PRO A 82 -5.44 1.09 -3.77
C PRO A 82 -4.81 2.28 -4.53
N VAL A 83 -4.98 2.33 -5.86
CA VAL A 83 -4.37 3.33 -6.75
C VAL A 83 -5.39 3.86 -7.74
N ASP A 84 -5.15 5.07 -8.23
CA ASP A 84 -5.98 5.71 -9.25
C ASP A 84 -5.70 5.13 -10.64
N TYR A 85 -4.43 4.82 -10.92
CA TYR A 85 -3.96 4.35 -12.22
C TYR A 85 -3.07 3.11 -12.12
N TYR A 86 -3.10 2.27 -13.15
CA TYR A 86 -2.35 1.00 -13.22
C TYR A 86 -1.86 0.71 -14.65
N LYS A 87 -1.41 -0.53 -14.89
CA LYS A 87 -0.94 -1.02 -16.21
C LYS A 87 0.12 -0.10 -16.82
N THR A 88 1.07 0.31 -15.99
CA THR A 88 2.11 1.27 -16.37
C THR A 88 3.03 0.75 -17.46
N SER A 89 3.42 1.62 -18.38
CA SER A 89 4.45 1.36 -19.39
C SER A 89 5.33 2.59 -19.60
N LYS A 90 6.43 2.41 -20.34
CA LYS A 90 7.39 3.46 -20.67
C LYS A 90 7.88 4.26 -19.45
N LEU A 91 7.93 3.61 -18.29
CA LEU A 91 8.43 4.18 -17.04
C LEU A 91 9.90 4.55 -17.21
N LYS A 92 10.22 5.80 -16.88
CA LYS A 92 11.57 6.35 -16.89
C LYS A 92 11.81 7.12 -15.61
N LEU A 93 12.98 6.92 -15.02
CA LEU A 93 13.56 7.82 -14.03
C LEU A 93 14.28 8.93 -14.80
N THR A 94 13.79 10.15 -14.71
CA THR A 94 14.32 11.30 -15.48
C THR A 94 15.34 12.10 -14.68
N ALA A 95 15.19 12.15 -13.36
CA ALA A 95 16.19 12.72 -12.45
C ALA A 95 16.06 12.09 -11.07
N ARG A 96 17.17 12.03 -10.34
CA ARG A 96 17.24 11.65 -8.93
C ARG A 96 18.02 12.72 -8.19
N PRO A 97 17.47 13.29 -7.10
CA PRO A 97 18.23 14.19 -6.24
C PRO A 97 19.48 13.50 -5.69
N GLU A 98 20.62 14.19 -5.69
CA GLU A 98 21.89 13.69 -5.15
C GLU A 98 21.76 13.35 -3.66
N GLN A 99 21.10 14.22 -2.91
CA GLN A 99 20.82 14.02 -1.49
C GLN A 99 19.62 13.08 -1.35
N SER A 100 19.85 11.98 -0.64
CA SER A 100 18.75 11.12 -0.19
C SER A 100 17.92 11.88 0.85
N PRO A 101 16.60 11.64 0.94
CA PRO A 101 15.81 12.17 2.04
C PRO A 101 16.47 11.80 3.38
N PRO A 102 16.38 12.65 4.42
CA PRO A 102 16.91 12.31 5.73
C PRO A 102 16.34 10.96 6.18
N SER A 103 17.21 10.02 6.59
CA SER A 103 16.76 8.69 7.04
C SER A 103 16.32 8.65 8.50
N ALA A 104 16.02 9.81 9.10
CA ALA A 104 15.66 9.90 10.52
C ALA A 104 14.26 9.33 10.78
N PRO A 105 14.04 8.67 11.92
CA PRO A 105 12.79 8.01 12.25
C PRO A 105 11.70 9.04 12.63
N PRO A 106 10.45 8.55 12.67
CA PRO A 106 9.51 8.45 11.55
C PRO A 106 8.97 9.82 11.05
N PRO A 107 8.41 9.89 9.81
CA PRO A 107 8.20 8.79 8.86
C PRO A 107 9.51 8.29 8.24
N TRP A 108 9.65 6.96 8.09
CA TRP A 108 10.81 6.39 7.39
C TRP A 108 10.70 6.64 5.89
N LEU A 109 11.70 7.33 5.35
CA LEU A 109 11.84 7.66 3.94
C LEU A 109 13.01 6.88 3.33
N GLY A 110 12.96 6.65 2.03
CA GLY A 110 14.03 5.97 1.31
C GLY A 110 13.51 5.07 0.20
N ILE A 111 14.32 4.08 -0.17
CA ILE A 111 13.94 3.00 -1.08
C ILE A 111 13.16 1.97 -0.23
N PRO A 112 11.89 1.69 -0.53
CA PRO A 112 11.16 0.62 0.13
C PRO A 112 11.87 -0.72 -0.01
N PRO A 113 11.82 -1.60 1.01
CA PRO A 113 12.34 -2.95 0.87
C PRO A 113 11.51 -3.78 -0.11
N THR A 114 11.96 -5.00 -0.36
CA THR A 114 11.28 -5.93 -1.27
C THR A 114 9.92 -6.39 -0.72
N LEU A 115 9.00 -6.82 -1.61
CA LEU A 115 7.72 -7.39 -1.19
C LEU A 115 7.86 -8.65 -0.30
N PRO A 116 8.82 -9.56 -0.55
CA PRO A 116 9.15 -10.61 0.40
C PRO A 116 9.51 -10.09 1.80
N THR A 117 10.21 -8.96 1.90
CA THR A 117 10.50 -8.34 3.21
C THR A 117 9.23 -7.86 3.90
N TYR A 118 8.30 -7.22 3.19
CA TYR A 118 6.99 -6.86 3.77
C TYR A 118 6.22 -8.09 4.25
N ARG A 119 6.20 -9.14 3.43
CA ARG A 119 5.55 -10.42 3.79
C ARG A 119 6.18 -11.05 5.02
N ALA A 120 7.50 -11.11 5.06
CA ALA A 120 8.26 -11.68 6.16
C ALA A 120 8.06 -10.89 7.45
N ARG A 121 7.90 -9.57 7.40
CA ARG A 121 7.63 -8.74 8.59
C ARG A 121 6.22 -8.95 9.14
N GLY A 122 5.23 -9.09 8.27
CA GLY A 122 3.83 -9.05 8.70
C GLY A 122 3.39 -7.64 9.10
N HIS A 123 2.08 -7.44 9.14
CA HIS A 123 1.47 -6.13 9.31
C HIS A 123 0.80 -5.99 10.68
N ARG A 124 0.59 -4.75 11.12
CA ARG A 124 -0.33 -4.40 12.22
C ARG A 124 -1.35 -3.39 11.75
N ARG A 125 -2.58 -3.44 12.25
CA ARG A 125 -3.63 -2.44 11.94
C ARG A 125 -3.13 -1.04 12.29
N LEU A 126 -3.22 -0.10 11.34
CA LEU A 126 -2.87 1.30 11.54
C LEU A 126 -4.15 2.14 11.53
N ALA A 127 -4.27 3.09 12.46
CA ALA A 127 -5.37 4.05 12.45
C ALA A 127 -5.37 4.87 11.16
N ALA A 128 -6.53 4.97 10.49
CA ALA A 128 -6.66 5.66 9.20
C ALA A 128 -6.21 7.13 9.30
N ARG A 129 -6.59 7.82 10.37
CA ARG A 129 -6.16 9.20 10.64
C ARG A 129 -4.63 9.32 10.70
N THR A 130 -3.96 8.40 11.39
CA THR A 130 -2.50 8.38 11.49
C THR A 130 -1.86 8.11 10.13
N TYR A 131 -2.43 7.18 9.34
CA TYR A 131 -1.97 6.95 7.97
C TYR A 131 -2.03 8.25 7.16
N ASP A 132 -3.18 8.95 7.17
CA ASP A 132 -3.41 10.13 6.35
C ASP A 132 -2.56 11.33 6.77
N THR A 133 -2.33 11.53 8.07
CA THR A 133 -1.65 12.73 8.57
C THR A 133 -0.16 12.54 8.85
N GLN A 134 0.31 11.32 9.07
CA GLN A 134 1.67 11.06 9.57
C GLN A 134 2.44 10.01 8.77
N CYS A 135 1.76 9.00 8.20
CA CYS A 135 2.45 7.87 7.54
C CYS A 135 2.31 7.86 6.02
N LEU A 136 1.67 8.87 5.42
CA LEU A 136 1.39 8.92 3.98
C LEU A 136 2.64 8.82 3.09
N THR A 137 3.77 9.34 3.57
CA THR A 137 5.07 9.30 2.89
C THR A 137 5.99 8.18 3.39
N CYS A 138 5.59 7.46 4.44
CA CYS A 138 6.42 6.44 5.05
C CYS A 138 6.43 5.17 4.18
N ILE A 139 7.62 4.62 3.94
CA ILE A 139 7.79 3.36 3.19
C ILE A 139 7.06 2.18 3.85
N TRP A 140 6.94 2.20 5.17
CA TRP A 140 6.33 1.13 5.94
C TRP A 140 4.81 1.17 6.05
N ALA A 141 4.18 2.28 5.65
CA ALA A 141 2.73 2.38 5.68
C ALA A 141 2.14 1.76 4.41
N CYS A 142 0.98 1.13 4.54
CA CYS A 142 0.29 0.51 3.43
C CYS A 142 -1.21 0.80 3.53
N ARG A 143 -1.80 1.25 2.43
CA ARG A 143 -3.24 1.29 2.23
C ARG A 143 -3.61 0.12 1.33
N MET A 144 -4.39 -0.82 1.84
CA MET A 144 -4.80 -2.02 1.11
C MET A 144 -6.26 -1.93 0.70
N SER A 145 -6.55 -2.40 -0.52
CA SER A 145 -7.90 -2.83 -0.87
C SER A 145 -8.15 -4.19 -0.22
N VAL A 146 -9.24 -4.27 0.53
CA VAL A 146 -9.67 -5.47 1.24
C VAL A 146 -10.87 -6.06 0.52
N GLU A 147 -10.70 -7.27 0.00
CA GLU A 147 -11.78 -8.09 -0.54
C GLU A 147 -12.28 -9.03 0.56
N MET A 148 -13.54 -8.89 0.95
CA MET A 148 -14.18 -9.75 1.95
C MET A 148 -15.15 -10.71 1.26
N ILE A 149 -14.84 -12.00 1.28
CA ILE A 149 -15.72 -13.07 0.82
C ILE A 149 -16.77 -13.32 1.91
N ILE A 150 -18.04 -13.03 1.60
CA ILE A 150 -19.15 -13.12 2.56
C ILE A 150 -19.61 -14.56 2.74
N ASP A 151 -19.60 -15.33 1.66
CA ASP A 151 -20.01 -16.72 1.64
C ASP A 151 -18.90 -17.57 1.02
N HIS A 152 -18.22 -18.36 1.84
CA HIS A 152 -17.16 -19.25 1.36
C HIS A 152 -17.69 -20.27 0.33
N TRP A 153 -18.97 -20.65 0.43
CA TRP A 153 -19.63 -21.57 -0.50
C TRP A 153 -20.10 -20.87 -1.78
N ASN A 154 -20.10 -19.54 -1.80
CA ASN A 154 -20.33 -18.75 -3.00
C ASN A 154 -19.38 -17.53 -3.04
N PRO A 155 -18.11 -17.73 -3.43
CA PRO A 155 -17.07 -16.69 -3.37
C PRO A 155 -17.35 -15.47 -4.24
N SER A 156 -18.35 -15.49 -5.13
CA SER A 156 -18.77 -14.33 -5.90
C SER A 156 -19.43 -13.24 -5.03
N LYS A 157 -19.96 -13.61 -3.86
CA LYS A 157 -20.54 -12.67 -2.89
C LYS A 157 -19.44 -12.00 -2.10
N LYS A 158 -19.08 -10.79 -2.53
CA LYS A 158 -17.96 -10.03 -1.97
C LYS A 158 -18.42 -8.66 -1.47
N ARG A 159 -17.67 -8.12 -0.50
CA ARG A 159 -17.69 -6.71 -0.14
C ARG A 159 -16.27 -6.18 -0.17
N TYR A 160 -16.14 -4.89 -0.44
CA TYR A 160 -14.86 -4.22 -0.52
C TYR A 160 -14.78 -3.11 0.52
N ARG A 161 -13.56 -2.87 1.03
CA ARG A 161 -13.24 -1.65 1.77
C ARG A 161 -11.75 -1.39 1.71
N THR A 162 -11.36 -0.21 2.17
CA THR A 162 -9.95 0.15 2.33
C THR A 162 -9.54 0.06 3.79
N GLU A 163 -8.36 -0.49 4.03
CA GLU A 163 -7.75 -0.54 5.36
C GLU A 163 -6.30 -0.07 5.31
N THR A 164 -5.79 0.37 6.45
CA THR A 164 -4.45 0.92 6.61
C THR A 164 -3.66 0.07 7.59
N PHE A 165 -2.39 -0.15 7.26
CA PHE A 165 -1.50 -1.05 7.98
C PHE A 165 -0.11 -0.46 8.13
N CYS A 166 0.59 -0.90 9.19
CA CYS A 166 1.98 -0.56 9.45
C CYS A 166 2.85 -1.81 9.41
N TYR A 167 3.90 -1.77 8.59
CA TYR A 167 4.95 -2.78 8.54
C TYR A 167 6.23 -2.35 9.26
N GLY A 168 6.29 -1.12 9.77
CA GLY A 168 7.49 -0.52 10.36
C GLY A 168 7.65 -0.89 11.82
N PRO A 169 8.79 -0.54 12.45
CA PRO A 169 9.20 -0.95 13.79
C PRO A 169 8.09 -0.98 14.84
N LYS A 170 8.14 -1.97 15.75
CA LYS A 170 7.16 -2.06 16.84
C LYS A 170 7.18 -0.80 17.72
N SER A 171 8.38 -0.26 17.92
CA SER A 171 8.70 0.95 18.68
C SER A 171 8.39 2.27 17.98
N CYS A 172 7.69 2.25 16.84
CA CYS A 172 7.38 3.47 16.09
C CYS A 172 6.58 4.48 16.94
N PRO A 173 7.11 5.69 17.21
CA PRO A 173 6.38 6.67 18.03
C PRO A 173 5.15 7.27 17.34
N LEU A 174 5.03 7.18 16.01
CA LEU A 174 3.82 7.60 15.28
C LEU A 174 2.77 6.50 15.17
N TYR A 175 3.12 5.24 15.47
CA TYR A 175 2.16 4.15 15.33
C TYR A 175 1.00 4.33 16.31
N LYS A 176 -0.21 4.27 15.78
CA LYS A 176 -1.45 4.17 16.56
C LYS A 176 -2.27 3.01 16.01
N PRO A 177 -2.66 2.03 16.84
CA PRO A 177 -3.44 0.89 16.36
C PRO A 177 -4.75 1.37 15.75
N GLY A 178 -5.15 0.73 14.65
CA GLY A 178 -6.49 0.90 14.10
C GLY A 178 -7.56 0.22 14.96
N PRO A 179 -8.85 0.51 14.75
CA PRO A 179 -9.91 -0.23 15.42
C PRO A 179 -9.90 -1.71 15.00
N THR A 180 -10.44 -2.57 15.87
CA THR A 180 -10.74 -3.96 15.51
C THR A 180 -11.64 -4.02 14.29
N ARG A 181 -11.41 -5.02 13.44
CA ARG A 181 -12.03 -5.12 12.12
C ARG A 181 -13.04 -6.24 12.12
N LYS A 182 -14.29 -5.94 11.76
CA LYS A 182 -15.32 -6.98 11.55
C LYS A 182 -15.24 -7.51 10.14
N VAL A 183 -15.24 -8.83 10.00
CA VAL A 183 -15.32 -9.57 8.74
C VAL A 183 -16.72 -10.20 8.67
N PRO A 184 -17.60 -9.72 7.77
CA PRO A 184 -18.92 -10.30 7.59
C PRO A 184 -18.84 -11.70 7.00
N GLY A 185 -19.72 -12.58 7.46
CA GLY A 185 -19.88 -13.95 7.00
C GLY A 185 -21.31 -14.27 6.58
N ARG A 186 -21.53 -15.54 6.21
CA ARG A 186 -22.80 -16.05 5.70
C ARG A 186 -23.92 -15.85 6.73
N ARG A 187 -25.15 -15.55 6.26
CA ARG A 187 -26.36 -15.42 7.11
C ARG A 187 -26.21 -14.44 8.29
N GLY A 188 -25.45 -13.35 8.09
CA GLY A 188 -25.30 -12.29 9.10
C GLY A 188 -24.29 -12.60 10.20
N MET A 189 -23.56 -13.72 10.11
CA MET A 189 -22.42 -13.97 10.99
C MET A 189 -21.35 -12.88 10.82
N SER A 190 -20.55 -12.66 11.86
CA SER A 190 -19.40 -11.76 11.79
C SER A 190 -18.29 -12.27 12.68
N TRP A 191 -17.06 -12.20 12.19
CA TRP A 191 -15.86 -12.41 13.00
C TRP A 191 -15.19 -11.07 13.28
N THR A 192 -14.66 -10.89 14.49
CA THR A 192 -13.91 -9.67 14.86
C THR A 192 -12.44 -10.01 14.95
N GLU A 193 -11.63 -9.30 14.17
CA GLU A 193 -10.17 -9.39 14.21
C GLU A 193 -9.67 -8.68 15.47
N GLU A 194 -9.46 -9.46 16.52
CA GLU A 194 -8.95 -9.03 17.81
C GLU A 194 -7.45 -8.68 17.76
N ASP A 195 -6.95 -8.10 18.83
CA ASP A 195 -5.58 -7.56 18.88
C ASP A 195 -4.50 -8.65 18.81
N TRP A 196 -4.80 -9.86 19.27
CA TRP A 196 -3.90 -11.01 19.18
C TRP A 196 -3.52 -11.35 17.73
N VAL A 197 -4.32 -10.94 16.74
CA VAL A 197 -4.01 -11.15 15.32
C VAL A 197 -2.82 -10.28 14.89
N ASP A 198 -2.76 -9.02 15.33
CA ASP A 198 -1.61 -8.15 15.09
C ASP A 198 -0.37 -8.66 15.84
N GLU A 199 -0.55 -9.17 17.06
CA GLU A 199 0.51 -9.75 17.89
C GLU A 199 1.09 -10.99 17.22
N GLN A 200 0.25 -11.92 16.77
CA GLN A 200 0.66 -13.13 16.06
C GLN A 200 1.34 -12.79 14.73
N ALA A 201 0.77 -11.87 13.94
CA ALA A 201 1.31 -11.46 12.65
C ALA A 201 2.69 -10.80 12.76
N THR A 202 3.05 -10.30 13.95
CA THR A 202 4.34 -9.63 14.20
C THR A 202 5.17 -10.27 15.30
N ALA A 203 4.81 -11.46 15.79
CA ALA A 203 5.43 -12.08 16.97
C ALA A 203 6.95 -12.26 16.81
N HIS A 204 7.39 -12.59 15.60
CA HIS A 204 8.79 -12.82 15.23
C HIS A 204 9.62 -11.53 15.05
N ARG A 205 9.00 -10.36 15.09
CA ARG A 205 9.71 -9.08 14.93
C ARG A 205 10.28 -8.57 16.25
N GLY A 206 11.52 -8.11 16.24
CA GLY A 206 12.09 -7.29 17.31
C GLY A 206 11.45 -5.92 17.43
N GLU A 207 11.74 -5.23 18.53
CA GLU A 207 11.11 -3.95 18.87
C GLU A 207 11.47 -2.84 17.86
N HIS A 208 12.71 -2.84 17.38
CA HIS A 208 13.24 -1.85 16.46
C HIS A 208 13.33 -2.33 15.00
N ASP A 209 12.90 -3.57 14.74
CA ASP A 209 12.95 -4.19 13.41
C ASP A 209 11.95 -3.57 12.46
#